data_AF-A0A2W5QBS3-F1
#
_entry.id   AF-A0A2W5QBS3-F1
#
_cell.length_a   1.000
_cell.length_b   1.000
_cell.length_c   1.000
_cell.angle_alpha   90.00
_cell.angle_beta   90.00
_cell.angle_gamma   90.00
#
_symmetry.space_group_name_H-M   'P 1'
#
loop_
_entity.id
_entity.type
_entity.pdbx_description
1 polymer ?
#
loop_
_entity_poly.entity_id
_entity_poly.type
_entity_poly.pdbx_seq_one_letter_code
_entity_poly.pdbx_strand_id
1 'polypeptide(L)'
;MTLSTSRGAGAVRGMVAAALIAVAPWAAAQQDPSQFPAAAVRFLDGELPAMDAAVRSGDRTYFHDAMARMVDFADAWGFKSRANPELARFPMCTGAVQDFLVVGLCRVTPNGEDCTPMLANGFERNLRACRDAAR
;
A
#
# COMPACT_ATOMS: atom_id res chain seq x y z
N MET A 1 47.11 1.94 -61.33
CA MET A 1 46.92 3.41 -61.41
C MET A 1 45.81 3.68 -62.42
N THR A 2 45.12 4.83 -62.24
CA THR A 2 43.98 5.44 -62.98
C THR A 2 42.56 4.89 -62.68
N LEU A 3 41.85 5.52 -61.72
CA LEU A 3 40.88 6.66 -61.83
C LEU A 3 39.48 6.19 -62.30
N SER A 4 38.54 5.86 -61.41
CA SER A 4 37.64 6.76 -60.67
C SER A 4 37.05 7.91 -61.50
N THR A 5 35.79 7.75 -61.94
CA THR A 5 34.71 8.76 -61.84
C THR A 5 33.37 8.10 -62.21
N SER A 6 32.38 8.14 -61.33
CA SER A 6 30.98 8.34 -61.77
C SER A 6 30.24 9.16 -60.71
N ARG A 7 29.76 10.34 -61.14
CA ARG A 7 28.72 11.11 -60.46
C ARG A 7 27.38 10.53 -60.87
N GLY A 8 26.49 10.33 -59.91
CA GLY A 8 25.09 10.00 -60.17
C GLY A 8 24.26 10.29 -58.95
N ALA A 9 23.61 11.45 -58.94
CA ALA A 9 22.62 11.82 -57.95
C ALA A 9 21.46 10.82 -57.99
N GLY A 10 21.08 10.32 -56.82
CA GLY A 10 19.97 9.40 -56.65
C GLY A 10 19.46 9.49 -55.21
N ALA A 11 18.63 10.50 -54.95
CA ALA A 11 17.89 10.61 -53.72
C ALA A 11 16.88 9.46 -53.64
N VAL A 12 17.09 8.51 -52.74
CA VAL A 12 16.00 7.69 -52.19
C VAL A 12 16.14 7.67 -50.69
N ARG A 13 15.26 8.44 -50.06
CA ARG A 13 14.97 8.56 -48.64
C ARG A 13 14.56 7.17 -48.13
N GLY A 14 15.50 6.41 -47.58
CA GLY A 14 15.20 5.17 -46.85
C GLY A 14 14.57 5.53 -45.51
N MET A 15 13.24 5.39 -45.41
CA MET A 15 12.49 5.48 -44.15
C MET A 15 13.05 4.50 -43.12
N VAL A 16 13.67 5.02 -42.06
CA VAL A 16 13.90 4.26 -40.83
C VAL A 16 12.55 4.15 -40.13
N ALA A 17 11.87 3.03 -40.30
CA ALA A 17 10.68 2.70 -39.52
C ALA A 17 11.10 2.39 -38.08
N ALA A 18 11.07 3.41 -37.22
CA ALA A 18 11.26 3.24 -35.78
C ALA A 18 10.05 2.47 -35.22
N ALA A 19 10.25 1.20 -34.90
CA ALA A 19 9.29 0.39 -34.17
C ALA A 19 9.19 0.91 -32.73
N LEU A 20 8.22 1.79 -32.49
CA LEU A 20 7.83 2.22 -31.15
C LEU A 20 7.10 1.04 -30.48
N ILE A 21 7.84 0.23 -29.71
CA ILE A 21 7.24 -0.72 -28.78
C ILE A 21 6.58 0.12 -27.67
N ALA A 22 5.28 0.33 -27.79
CA ALA A 22 4.47 0.94 -26.75
C ALA A 22 4.39 -0.02 -25.56
N VAL A 23 5.29 0.14 -24.60
CA VAL A 23 5.07 -0.32 -23.23
C VAL A 23 3.95 0.53 -22.66
N ALA A 24 2.70 0.07 -22.84
CA ALA A 24 1.56 0.67 -22.16
C ALA A 24 1.82 0.55 -20.65
N PRO A 25 1.82 1.66 -19.89
CA PRO A 25 1.85 1.55 -18.45
C PRO A 25 0.59 0.77 -18.04
N TRP A 26 0.76 -0.29 -17.25
CA TRP A 26 -0.34 -0.87 -16.52
C TRP A 26 -0.88 0.22 -15.59
N ALA A 27 -1.86 0.97 -16.06
CA ALA A 27 -2.68 1.81 -15.21
C ALA A 27 -3.40 0.87 -14.26
N ALA A 28 -2.88 0.73 -13.04
CA ALA A 28 -3.59 0.06 -11.97
C ALA A 28 -4.96 0.72 -11.89
N ALA A 29 -6.03 -0.04 -12.17
CA ALA A 29 -7.39 0.45 -12.02
C ALA A 29 -7.52 0.99 -10.59
N GLN A 30 -7.72 2.30 -10.47
CA GLN A 30 -7.85 2.95 -9.17
C GLN A 30 -9.04 2.30 -8.46
N GLN A 31 -8.75 1.62 -7.35
CA GLN A 31 -9.78 0.99 -6.52
C GLN A 31 -10.81 2.05 -6.13
N ASP A 32 -12.10 1.71 -6.20
CA ASP A 32 -13.15 2.63 -5.78
C ASP A 32 -12.95 2.96 -4.28
N PRO A 33 -12.71 4.24 -3.92
CA PRO A 33 -12.50 4.61 -2.53
C PRO A 33 -13.66 4.20 -1.61
N SER A 34 -14.89 4.05 -2.13
CA SER A 34 -16.05 3.58 -1.37
C SER A 34 -15.86 2.16 -0.80
N GLN A 35 -15.00 1.35 -1.41
CA GLN A 35 -14.71 -0.02 -0.99
C GLN A 35 -13.67 -0.09 0.14
N PHE A 36 -13.03 1.03 0.47
CA PHE A 36 -11.95 1.07 1.45
C PHE A 36 -12.35 0.57 2.85
N PRO A 37 -13.50 0.97 3.44
CA PRO A 37 -13.90 0.47 4.75
C PRO A 37 -14.01 -1.05 4.79
N ALA A 38 -14.66 -1.65 3.79
CA ALA A 38 -14.78 -3.10 3.68
C ALA A 38 -13.41 -3.78 3.51
N ALA A 39 -12.50 -3.19 2.76
CA ALA A 39 -11.14 -3.73 2.60
C ALA A 39 -10.32 -3.64 3.88
N ALA A 40 -10.37 -2.51 4.58
CA ALA A 40 -9.68 -2.30 5.86
C ALA A 40 -10.18 -3.27 6.94
N VAL A 41 -11.50 -3.47 7.02
CA VAL A 41 -12.10 -4.45 7.94
C VAL A 41 -11.63 -5.86 7.62
N ARG A 42 -11.66 -6.30 6.35
CA ARG A 42 -11.16 -7.63 5.98
C ARG A 42 -9.68 -7.82 6.31
N PHE A 43 -8.85 -6.80 6.10
CA PHE A 43 -7.45 -6.83 6.47
C PHE A 43 -7.28 -7.01 7.99
N LEU A 44 -7.96 -6.17 8.78
CA LEU A 44 -7.89 -6.21 10.24
C LEU A 44 -8.47 -7.50 10.82
N ASP A 45 -9.57 -8.03 10.28
CA ASP A 45 -10.16 -9.30 10.73
C ASP A 45 -9.23 -10.48 10.44
N GLY A 46 -8.34 -10.39 9.45
CA GLY A 46 -7.27 -11.36 9.22
C GLY A 46 -6.09 -11.19 10.18
N GLU A 47 -5.67 -9.96 10.47
CA GLU A 47 -4.50 -9.68 11.29
C GLU A 47 -4.75 -9.84 12.79
N LEU A 48 -5.90 -9.40 13.31
CA LEU A 48 -6.13 -9.32 14.76
C LEU A 48 -6.07 -10.68 15.47
N PRO A 49 -6.64 -11.78 14.93
CA PRO A 49 -6.49 -13.10 15.56
C PRO A 49 -5.03 -13.59 15.58
N ALA A 50 -4.27 -13.32 14.52
CA ALA A 50 -2.85 -13.68 14.42
C ALA A 50 -2.00 -12.85 15.38
N MET A 51 -2.27 -11.55 15.47
CA MET A 51 -1.67 -10.65 16.46
C MET A 51 -1.94 -11.11 17.89
N ASP A 52 -3.18 -11.45 18.22
CA ASP A 52 -3.53 -11.95 19.55
C ASP A 52 -2.78 -13.23 19.91
N ALA A 53 -2.57 -14.13 18.94
CA ALA A 53 -1.76 -15.32 19.13
C ALA A 53 -0.28 -14.97 19.37
N ALA A 54 0.28 -14.06 18.57
CA ALA A 54 1.66 -13.59 18.71
C ALA A 54 1.91 -12.88 20.04
N VAL A 55 0.94 -12.07 20.52
CA VAL A 55 1.00 -11.43 21.83
C VAL A 55 1.09 -12.47 22.94
N ARG A 56 0.26 -13.53 22.88
CA ARG A 56 0.26 -14.59 23.90
C ARG A 56 1.55 -15.42 23.90
N SER A 57 2.16 -15.65 22.74
CA SER A 57 3.41 -16.42 22.62
C SER A 57 4.67 -15.56 22.73
N GLY A 58 4.55 -14.23 22.75
CA GLY A 58 5.69 -13.32 22.68
C GLY A 58 6.42 -13.33 21.33
N ASP A 59 5.74 -13.73 20.26
CA ASP A 59 6.32 -13.84 18.92
C ASP A 59 6.54 -12.46 18.29
N ARG A 60 7.79 -11.99 18.35
CA ARG A 60 8.20 -10.71 17.74
C ARG A 60 8.31 -10.78 16.22
N THR A 61 8.46 -11.98 15.64
CA THR A 61 8.61 -12.16 14.19
C THR A 61 7.31 -11.81 13.47
N TYR A 62 6.16 -12.18 14.05
CA TYR A 62 4.85 -11.78 13.55
C TYR A 62 4.77 -10.27 13.25
N PHE A 63 5.27 -9.41 14.15
CA PHE A 63 5.19 -7.96 14.00
C PHE A 63 6.06 -7.42 12.87
N HIS A 64 7.19 -8.08 12.58
CA HIS A 64 8.02 -7.76 11.42
C HIS A 64 7.25 -8.06 10.13
N ASP A 65 6.70 -9.26 10.01
CA ASP A 65 6.01 -9.69 8.79
C ASP A 65 4.70 -8.92 8.58
N ALA A 66 3.98 -8.62 9.67
CA ALA A 66 2.75 -7.86 9.63
C ALA A 66 2.98 -6.39 9.23
N MET A 67 4.16 -5.83 9.52
CA MET A 67 4.56 -4.51 9.01
C MET A 67 4.63 -4.48 7.48
N ALA A 68 5.20 -5.52 6.86
CA ALA A 68 5.24 -5.63 5.40
C ALA A 68 3.82 -5.68 4.81
N ARG A 69 2.94 -6.53 5.37
CA ARG A 69 1.55 -6.63 4.91
C ARG A 69 0.75 -5.33 5.10
N MET A 70 0.97 -4.60 6.20
CA MET A 70 0.39 -3.28 6.42
C MET A 70 0.89 -2.27 5.38
N VAL A 71 2.19 -2.28 5.06
CA VAL A 71 2.76 -1.41 4.02
C VAL A 71 2.16 -1.73 2.65
N ASP A 72 2.07 -3.00 2.29
CA ASP A 72 1.47 -3.44 1.02
C ASP A 72 0.00 -3.02 0.92
N PHE A 73 -0.76 -3.20 2.00
CA PHE A 73 -2.14 -2.72 2.08
C PHE A 73 -2.20 -1.20 1.92
N ALA A 74 -1.34 -0.45 2.60
CA ALA A 74 -1.35 1.00 2.56
C ALA A 74 -0.93 1.57 1.20
N ASP A 75 -0.05 0.88 0.47
CA ASP A 75 0.37 1.28 -0.87
C ASP A 75 -0.72 1.00 -1.91
N ALA A 76 -1.36 -0.17 -1.85
CA ALA A 76 -2.49 -0.52 -2.72
C ALA A 76 -3.60 0.55 -2.68
N TRP A 77 -3.89 1.08 -1.50
CA TRP A 77 -4.90 2.12 -1.28
C TRP A 77 -4.35 3.56 -1.37
N GLY A 78 -3.03 3.72 -1.43
CA GLY A 78 -2.35 5.00 -1.63
C GLY A 78 -2.41 5.97 -0.45
N PHE A 79 -2.82 5.57 0.76
CA PHE A 79 -2.88 6.48 1.91
C PHE A 79 -1.53 6.69 2.62
N LYS A 80 -0.51 5.85 2.34
CA LYS A 80 0.86 6.06 2.86
C LYS A 80 1.80 6.69 1.83
N SER A 81 1.76 6.24 0.57
CA SER A 81 2.69 6.70 -0.48
C SER A 81 2.24 7.99 -1.18
N ARG A 82 0.93 8.23 -1.29
CA ARG A 82 0.36 9.34 -2.08
C ARG A 82 -0.57 10.25 -1.29
N ALA A 83 -0.76 9.99 0.00
CA ALA A 83 -1.73 10.68 0.85
C ALA A 83 -3.11 10.80 0.16
N ASN A 84 -3.62 9.67 -0.36
CA ASN A 84 -4.84 9.62 -1.17
C ASN A 84 -6.00 10.42 -0.53
N PRO A 85 -6.38 11.59 -1.10
CA PRO A 85 -7.36 12.47 -0.47
C PRO A 85 -8.75 11.86 -0.42
N GLU A 86 -9.06 10.90 -1.30
CA GLU A 86 -10.34 10.20 -1.31
C GLU A 86 -10.55 9.34 -0.04
N LEU A 87 -9.46 8.98 0.64
CA LEU A 87 -9.51 8.22 1.90
C LEU A 87 -9.59 9.12 3.13
N ALA A 88 -9.47 10.44 2.97
CA ALA A 88 -9.62 11.40 4.08
C ALA A 88 -11.03 11.36 4.71
N ARG A 89 -12.04 10.90 3.96
CA ARG A 89 -13.41 10.68 4.48
C ARG A 89 -13.54 9.44 5.37
N PHE A 90 -12.52 8.57 5.41
CA PHE A 90 -12.49 7.36 6.24
C PHE A 90 -11.32 7.36 7.24
N PRO A 91 -11.17 8.41 8.07
CA PRO A 91 -10.03 8.51 8.99
C PRO A 91 -10.04 7.42 10.06
N MET A 92 -11.22 6.88 10.40
CA MET A 92 -11.34 5.75 11.31
C MET A 92 -10.71 4.48 10.75
N CYS A 93 -10.82 4.24 9.44
CA CYS A 93 -10.26 3.04 8.81
C CYS A 93 -8.76 3.15 8.59
N THR A 94 -8.28 4.31 8.12
CA THR A 94 -6.82 4.53 7.99
C THR A 94 -6.14 4.51 9.36
N GLY A 95 -6.74 5.14 10.37
CA GLY A 95 -6.25 5.10 11.75
C GLY A 95 -6.19 3.68 12.32
N ALA A 96 -7.26 2.90 12.18
CA ALA A 96 -7.26 1.52 12.68
C ALA A 96 -6.16 0.65 12.03
N VAL A 97 -5.94 0.78 10.72
CA VAL A 97 -4.89 0.06 10.00
C VAL A 97 -3.48 0.55 10.37
N GLN A 98 -3.31 1.81 10.74
CA GLN A 98 -2.00 2.32 11.18
C GLN A 98 -1.69 1.92 12.63
N ASP A 99 -2.70 1.91 13.49
CA ASP A 99 -2.52 1.73 14.93
C ASP A 99 -2.41 0.25 15.35
N PHE A 100 -2.97 -0.71 14.59
CA PHE A 100 -3.08 -2.11 15.07
C PHE A 100 -1.73 -2.74 15.44
N LEU A 101 -0.69 -2.51 14.64
CA LEU A 101 0.65 -3.05 14.93
C LEU A 101 1.24 -2.44 16.19
N VAL A 102 1.11 -1.12 16.36
CA VAL A 102 1.64 -0.41 17.53
C VAL A 102 0.93 -0.90 18.79
N VAL A 103 -0.40 -1.05 18.74
CA VAL A 103 -1.19 -1.63 19.84
C VAL A 103 -0.73 -3.04 20.19
N GLY A 104 -0.53 -3.91 19.19
CA GLY A 104 -0.03 -5.26 19.43
C GLY A 104 1.39 -5.29 20.01
N LEU A 105 2.30 -4.46 19.50
CA LEU A 105 3.66 -4.30 20.02
C LEU A 105 3.65 -3.84 21.48
N CYS A 106 2.80 -2.87 21.82
CA CYS A 106 2.64 -2.40 23.19
C CYS A 106 2.06 -3.46 24.14
N ARG A 107 1.32 -4.43 23.63
CA ARG A 107 0.87 -5.58 24.44
C ARG A 107 2.01 -6.57 24.72
N VAL A 108 2.99 -6.69 23.81
CA VAL A 108 4.18 -7.53 24.01
C VAL A 108 5.24 -6.82 24.85
N THR A 109 5.41 -5.51 24.68
CA THR A 109 6.42 -4.68 25.37
C THR A 109 5.77 -3.40 25.92
N PRO A 110 5.11 -3.47 27.09
CA PRO A 110 4.24 -2.40 27.59
C PRO A 110 4.95 -1.14 28.10
N ASN A 111 6.26 -1.20 28.34
CA ASN A 111 7.02 -0.09 28.92
C ASN A 111 7.61 0.87 27.87
N GLY A 112 7.14 0.82 26.62
CA GLY A 112 7.54 1.79 25.58
C GLY A 112 6.89 3.15 25.80
N GLU A 113 7.58 4.24 25.45
CA GLU A 113 7.09 5.61 25.64
C GLU A 113 5.78 5.89 24.88
N ASP A 114 5.58 5.23 23.74
CA ASP A 114 4.37 5.36 22.90
C ASP A 114 3.19 4.50 23.38
N CYS A 115 3.39 3.63 24.37
CA CYS A 115 2.40 2.67 24.84
C CYS A 115 1.45 3.28 25.87
N THR A 116 0.54 4.15 25.38
CA THR A 116 -0.45 4.82 26.22
C THR A 116 -1.80 4.11 26.21
N PRO A 117 -2.61 4.20 27.29
CA PRO A 117 -4.00 3.73 27.28
C PRO A 117 -4.85 4.40 26.19
N MET A 118 -4.51 5.65 25.83
CA MET A 118 -5.21 6.41 24.81
C MET A 118 -5.03 5.81 23.41
N LEU A 119 -3.86 5.22 23.12
CA LEU A 119 -3.61 4.51 21.86
C LEU A 119 -4.55 3.31 21.71
N ALA A 120 -4.61 2.43 22.72
CA ALA A 120 -5.48 1.25 22.70
C ALA A 120 -6.97 1.64 22.59
N ASN A 121 -7.42 2.61 23.39
CA ASN A 121 -8.80 3.11 23.32
C ASN A 121 -9.12 3.78 21.97
N GLY A 122 -8.13 4.46 21.37
CA GLY A 122 -8.21 5.07 20.06
C GLY A 122 -8.41 4.04 18.95
N PHE A 123 -7.53 3.04 18.90
CA PHE A 123 -7.62 1.92 17.98
C PHE A 123 -8.98 1.22 18.05
N GLU A 124 -9.43 0.87 19.26
CA GLU A 124 -10.70 0.18 19.48
C GLU A 124 -11.91 0.99 18.97
N ARG A 125 -11.91 2.31 19.21
CA ARG A 125 -12.95 3.21 18.70
C ARG A 125 -12.91 3.28 17.17
N ASN A 126 -11.72 3.41 16.59
CA ASN A 126 -11.51 3.51 15.14
C ASN A 126 -11.93 2.21 14.44
N LEU A 127 -11.56 1.05 14.99
CA LEU A 127 -11.95 -0.27 14.48
C LEU A 127 -13.47 -0.44 14.46
N ARG A 128 -14.16 -0.09 15.55
CA ARG A 128 -15.63 -0.13 15.60
C ARG A 128 -16.26 0.76 14.54
N ALA A 129 -15.86 2.03 14.48
CA ALA A 129 -16.37 2.97 13.48
C ALA A 129 -16.07 2.53 12.04
N CYS A 130 -14.92 1.90 11.79
CA CYS A 130 -14.58 1.35 10.47
C CYS A 130 -15.49 0.16 10.11
N ARG A 131 -15.78 -0.73 11.07
CA ARG A 131 -16.74 -1.82 10.89
C ARG A 131 -18.14 -1.33 10.61
N ASP A 132 -18.56 -0.22 11.22
CA ASP A 132 -19.87 0.38 10.95
C ASP A 132 -19.94 0.97 9.54
N ALA A 133 -18.85 1.61 9.07
CA ALA A 133 -18.75 2.16 7.73
C ALA A 133 -18.63 1.11 6.60
N ALA A 134 -18.36 -0.15 6.95
CA ALA A 134 -18.22 -1.26 6.01
C ALA A 134 -19.53 -2.03 5.75
N ARG A 135 -20.63 -1.65 6.41
CA ARG A 135 -21.96 -2.26 6.29
C ARG A 135 -22.80 -1.52 5.25
#